data_AF-A0A7Y6ZL61-F1
#
_entry.id   AF-A0A7Y6ZL61-F1
#
_cell.length_a   1.000
_cell.length_b   1.000
_cell.length_c   1.000
_cell.angle_alpha   90.00
_cell.angle_beta   90.00
_cell.angle_gamma   90.00
#
_symmetry.space_group_name_H-M   'P 1'
#
loop_
_entity.id
_entity.type
_entity.pdbx_description
1 polymer ?
#
loop_
_entity_poly.entity_id
_entity_poly.type
_entity_poly.pdbx_seq_one_letter_code
_entity_poly.pdbx_strand_id
1 'polypeptide(L)' 'MKKFYLLLLFVFSISVVGFGQTDSLVFKNKDVIVGEIKSMDRGVITIETDYSDKDFKAKWEDLIGIISKTNYLITLTDG' A
#
# COMPACT_ATOMS: atom_id res chain seq x y z
N MET A 1 -21.70 -18.04 36.33
CA MET A 1 -22.31 -17.64 35.03
C MET A 1 -21.71 -16.35 34.46
N LYS A 2 -21.62 -15.24 35.21
CA LYS A 2 -21.01 -13.97 34.71
C LYS A 2 -19.58 -14.09 34.13
N LYS A 3 -18.73 -14.93 34.73
CA LYS A 3 -17.34 -15.19 34.26
C LYS A 3 -17.27 -15.92 32.91
N PHE A 4 -18.28 -16.73 32.58
CA PHE A 4 -18.36 -17.46 31.31
C PHE A 4 -18.68 -16.51 30.15
N TYR A 5 -19.60 -15.57 30.35
CA TYR A 5 -19.91 -14.52 29.37
C TYR A 5 -18.71 -13.59 29.11
N LEU A 6 -17.90 -13.31 30.14
CA LEU A 6 -16.65 -12.56 30.01
C LEU A 6 -15.61 -13.29 29.15
N LEU A 7 -15.49 -14.61 29.29
CA LEU A 7 -14.60 -15.43 28.47
C LEU A 7 -15.05 -15.42 26.99
N LEU A 8 -16.36 -15.49 26.76
CA LEU A 8 -16.96 -15.49 25.42
C LEU A 8 -16.77 -14.14 24.70
N LEU A 9 -16.80 -13.03 25.44
CA LEU A 9 -16.47 -11.68 24.94
C LEU A 9 -14.98 -11.57 24.52
N PHE A 10 -14.08 -12.18 25.29
CA PHE A 10 -12.64 -12.16 25.03
C PHE A 10 -12.28 -12.95 23.75
N VAL A 11 -12.90 -14.11 23.54
CA VAL A 11 -12.69 -14.93 22.33
C VAL A 11 -13.19 -14.23 21.06
N PHE A 12 -14.27 -13.46 21.15
CA PHE A 12 -14.79 -12.70 20.00
C PHE A 12 -13.92 -11.49 19.62
N SER A 13 -13.00 -11.06 20.50
CA SER A 13 -12.15 -9.90 20.27
C SER A 13 -10.87 -10.21 19.47
N ILE A 14 -10.59 -11.50 19.18
CA ILE A 14 -9.33 -11.95 18.55
C ILE A 14 -9.37 -11.90 17.01
N SER A 15 -10.49 -11.56 16.38
CA SER A 15 -10.68 -11.75 14.93
C SER A 15 -10.21 -10.60 14.02
N VAL A 16 -9.43 -9.62 14.49
CA VAL A 16 -8.94 -8.55 13.61
C VAL A 16 -7.66 -8.99 12.92
N VAL A 17 -7.81 -9.69 11.79
CA VAL A 17 -6.70 -9.91 10.85
C VAL A 17 -6.47 -8.59 10.12
N GLY A 18 -5.44 -7.84 10.52
CA GLY A 18 -5.00 -6.66 9.79
C GLY A 18 -4.31 -7.08 8.50
N PHE A 19 -4.97 -6.88 7.35
CA PHE A 19 -4.29 -6.99 6.06
C PHE A 19 -3.48 -5.71 5.83
N GLY A 20 -2.16 -5.80 5.97
CA GLY A 20 -1.26 -4.76 5.46
C GLY A 20 -1.37 -4.76 3.93
N GLN A 21 -2.07 -3.77 3.39
CA GLN A 21 -2.18 -3.62 1.95
C GLN A 21 -0.91 -2.97 1.42
N THR A 22 -0.23 -3.64 0.49
CA THR A 22 0.96 -3.11 -0.16
C THR A 22 0.72 -2.94 -1.65
N ASP A 23 1.26 -1.85 -2.18
CA ASP A 23 1.34 -1.50 -3.57
C ASP A 23 2.68 -1.96 -4.14
N SER A 24 2.72 -2.22 -5.45
CA SER A 24 3.95 -2.58 -6.15
C SER A 24 4.17 -1.70 -7.37
N LEU A 25 5.39 -1.18 -7.50
CA LEU A 25 5.89 -0.53 -8.71
C LEU A 25 6.72 -1.55 -9.51
N VAL A 26 6.35 -1.78 -10.76
CA VAL A 26 7.07 -2.71 -11.66
C VAL A 26 7.81 -1.89 -12.70
N PHE A 27 9.13 -1.98 -12.70
CA PHE A 27 10.01 -1.16 -13.54
C PHE A 27 10.31 -1.84 -14.89
N LYS A 28 10.68 -1.04 -15.90
CA LYS A 28 11.09 -1.51 -17.24
C LYS A 28 12.25 -2.49 -17.22
N ASN A 29 13.14 -2.35 -16.25
CA ASN A 29 14.29 -3.24 -16.03
C ASN A 29 13.92 -4.55 -15.30
N LYS A 30 12.63 -4.77 -15.00
CA LYS A 30 12.06 -5.91 -14.25
C LYS A 30 12.26 -5.87 -12.74
N ASP A 31 12.81 -4.79 -12.19
CA ASP A 31 12.85 -4.60 -10.74
C ASP A 31 11.44 -4.32 -10.21
N VAL A 32 11.21 -4.66 -8.94
CA VAL A 32 9.96 -4.44 -8.24
C VAL A 32 10.23 -3.79 -6.90
N ILE A 33 9.54 -2.68 -6.63
CA ILE A 33 9.50 -2.05 -5.31
C ILE A 33 8.12 -2.32 -4.71
N VAL A 34 8.09 -2.81 -3.48
CA VAL A 34 6.85 -3.11 -2.73
C VAL A 34 6.79 -2.16 -1.53
N GLY A 35 5.66 -1.49 -1.35
CA GLY A 35 5.50 -0.45 -0.33
C GLY A 35 4.10 0.16 -0.33
N GLU A 36 3.98 1.38 0.18
CA GLU A 36 2.72 2.15 0.17
C GLU A 36 2.89 3.41 -0.68
N ILE A 37 2.08 3.56 -1.74
CA ILE A 37 2.13 4.77 -2.58
C ILE A 37 1.56 5.95 -1.80
N LYS A 38 2.37 6.98 -1.59
CA LYS A 38 1.96 8.18 -0.83
C LYS A 38 1.38 9.26 -1.73
N SER A 39 1.97 9.43 -2.91
CA SER A 39 1.53 10.46 -3.86
C SER A 39 2.13 10.26 -5.24
N MET A 40 1.52 10.93 -6.21
CA MET A 40 2.14 11.22 -7.50
C MET A 40 1.99 12.71 -7.80
N ASP A 41 3.10 13.39 -8.04
CA ASP A 41 3.12 14.78 -8.54
C ASP A 41 3.88 14.82 -9.86
N ARG A 42 3.22 15.31 -10.92
CA ARG A 42 3.82 15.56 -12.24
C ARG A 42 4.67 14.40 -12.76
N GLY A 43 4.14 13.18 -12.68
CA GLY A 43 4.80 11.97 -13.16
C GLY A 43 5.92 11.44 -12.26
N VAL A 44 6.06 11.93 -11.02
CA VAL A 44 6.95 11.35 -10.02
C VAL A 44 6.11 10.71 -8.92
N ILE A 45 6.25 9.40 -8.75
CA ILE A 45 5.61 8.62 -7.69
C ILE A 45 6.51 8.59 -6.47
N THR A 46 5.92 8.80 -5.30
CA THR A 46 6.57 8.61 -4.01
C THR A 46 5.98 7.37 -3.33
N ILE A 47 6.84 6.43 -2.94
CA ILE A 47 6.47 5.18 -2.28
C ILE A 47 7.29 4.99 -1.00
N GLU A 48 6.62 4.72 0.12
CA GLU A 48 7.26 4.37 1.40
C GLU A 48 7.48 2.85 1.44
N THR A 49 8.60 2.38 1.97
CA THR A 49 8.88 0.95 2.12
C THR A 49 9.35 0.62 3.53
N ASP A 50 8.92 -0.53 4.07
CA ASP A 50 9.24 -0.93 5.45
C ASP A 50 10.74 -1.20 5.69
N TYR A 51 11.51 -1.38 4.62
CA TYR A 51 12.94 -1.68 4.67
C TYR A 51 13.84 -0.45 4.51
N SER A 52 13.26 0.76 4.43
CA SER A 52 13.99 2.01 4.26
C SER A 52 13.38 3.12 5.09
N ASP A 53 14.20 3.84 5.85
CA ASP A 53 13.78 5.04 6.59
C ASP A 53 13.45 6.24 5.68
N LYS A 54 13.59 6.07 4.36
CA LYS A 54 13.36 7.11 3.36
C LYS A 54 12.42 6.62 2.26
N ASP A 55 11.50 7.49 1.88
CA ASP A 55 10.64 7.30 0.72
C ASP A 55 11.46 7.22 -0.57
N PHE A 56 11.07 6.29 -1.42
CA PHE A 56 11.59 6.18 -2.77
C PHE A 56 10.78 7.07 -3.72
N LYS A 57 11.50 7.68 -4.66
CA LYS A 57 10.91 8.42 -5.77
C LYS A 57 11.22 7.72 -7.07
N ALA A 58 10.19 7.46 -7.85
CA ALA A 58 10.29 6.84 -9.16
C ALA A 58 9.59 7.71 -10.20
N LYS A 59 10.13 7.78 -11.40
CA LYS A 59 9.41 8.41 -12.50
C LYS A 59 8.40 7.44 -13.07
N TRP A 60 7.20 7.93 -13.37
CA TRP A 60 6.12 7.19 -14.02
C TRP A 60 6.59 6.57 -15.35
N GLU A 61 7.40 7.32 -16.11
CA GLU A 61 7.92 6.86 -17.40
C GLU A 61 8.83 5.63 -17.30
N ASP A 62 9.39 5.33 -16.13
CA ASP A 62 10.28 4.19 -15.92
C ASP A 62 9.52 2.91 -15.53
N LEU A 63 8.21 3.02 -15.27
CA LEU A 63 7.36 1.91 -14.88
C LEU A 63 6.72 1.22 -16.10
N ILE A 64 6.54 -0.09 -15.98
CA ILE A 64 5.66 -0.88 -16.86
C ILE A 64 4.23 -0.88 -16.29
N GLY A 65 4.09 -0.82 -14.97
CA GLY A 65 2.78 -0.78 -14.33
C GLY A 65 2.84 -0.67 -12.81
N ILE A 66 1.65 -0.51 -12.23
CA ILE A 66 1.41 -0.44 -10.79
C ILE A 66 0.36 -1.47 -10.40
N ILE A 67 0.61 -2.17 -9.31
CA ILE A 67 -0.33 -3.12 -8.72
C ILE A 67 -0.75 -2.56 -7.37
N SER A 68 -2.04 -2.29 -7.21
CA SER A 68 -2.62 -1.80 -5.96
C SER A 68 -4.03 -2.35 -5.78
N LYS A 69 -4.49 -2.50 -4.53
CA LYS A 69 -5.92 -2.72 -4.23
C LYS A 69 -6.66 -1.41 -3.94
N THR A 70 -5.94 -0.29 -3.88
CA THR A 70 -6.48 1.05 -3.64
C THR A 70 -6.84 1.66 -4.98
N ASN A 71 -8.04 2.24 -5.07
CA ASN A 71 -8.43 3.02 -6.23
C ASN A 71 -7.82 4.41 -6.14
N TYR A 72 -7.04 4.79 -7.15
CA TYR A 72 -6.47 6.12 -7.28
C TYR A 72 -7.16 6.89 -8.39
N LEU A 73 -7.44 8.17 -8.15
CA LEU A 73 -7.83 9.08 -9.23
C LEU A 73 -6.56 9.53 -9.95
N ILE A 74 -6.48 9.20 -11.24
CA ILE A 74 -5.40 9.65 -12.12
C ILE A 74 -6.00 10.71 -13.04
N THR A 75 -5.34 11.87 -13.10
CA THR A 75 -5.71 12.97 -14.00
C THR A 75 -4.50 13.33 -14.84
N LEU A 76 -4.73 13.59 -16.12
CA LEU A 76 -3.70 14.07 -17.02
C LEU A 76 -3.77 15.59 -17.08
N THR A 77 -2.67 16.22 -17.47
CA THR A 77 -2.61 17.68 -17.63
C THR A 77 -3.64 18.23 -18.63
N ASP A 78 -4.12 17.38 -19.54
CA ASP A 78 -5.10 17.68 -20.58
C ASP A 78 -6.54 17.18 -20.29
N GLY A 79 -6.79 16.60 -19.11
CA GLY A 79 -8.11 16.15 -18.67
C GLY A 79 -8.35 14.66 -18.86
#